data_AF-R2SI85-F1
#
_entry.id   AF-R2SI85-F1
#
_cell.length_a   1.000
_cell.length_b   1.000
_cell.length_c   1.000
_cell.angle_alpha   90.00
_cell.angle_beta   90.00
_cell.angle_gamma   90.00
#
_symmetry.space_group_name_H-M   'P 1'
#
loop_
_entity.id
_entity.type
_entity.pdbx_description
1 polymer ?
#
loop_
_entity_poly.entity_id
_entity_poly.type
_entity_poly.pdbx_seq_one_letter_code
_entity_poly.pdbx_strand_id
1 'polypeptide(L)'
;MVKKKKLKGFTLLEMMVVLFVISILLLLFVPNIMKQKDSAKNKSDESIVKVVETQMEVYELETGSRPTLEELVTDGYITDKQKETYEKAKP
;
A
#
# COMPACT_ATOMS: atom_id res chain seq x y z
N MET A 1 50.61 25.78 -32.34
CA MET A 1 50.31 26.17 -30.93
C MET A 1 48.80 26.01 -30.72
N VAL A 2 48.35 24.97 -30.01
CA VAL A 2 46.91 24.66 -29.86
C VAL A 2 46.36 25.34 -28.60
N LYS A 3 45.41 26.27 -28.75
CA LYS A 3 44.70 26.89 -27.62
C LYS A 3 43.70 25.89 -27.01
N LYS A 4 43.93 25.46 -25.76
CA LYS A 4 42.94 24.71 -24.96
C LYS A 4 41.73 25.62 -24.69
N LYS A 5 40.54 25.26 -25.18
CA LYS A 5 39.27 25.89 -24.76
C LYS A 5 39.04 25.57 -23.28
N LYS A 6 38.81 26.60 -22.45
CA LYS A 6 38.34 26.40 -21.07
C LYS A 6 36.90 25.91 -21.12
N LEU A 7 36.65 24.69 -20.65
CA LEU A 7 35.31 24.20 -20.41
C LEU A 7 34.76 24.92 -19.18
N LYS A 8 33.57 25.51 -19.28
CA LYS A 8 32.87 26.07 -18.12
C LYS A 8 32.43 24.88 -17.24
N GLY A 9 32.97 24.80 -16.04
CA GLY A 9 32.61 23.78 -15.05
C GLY A 9 31.35 24.17 -14.28
N PHE A 10 30.69 23.17 -13.73
CA PHE A 10 29.52 23.30 -12.86
C PHE A 10 29.93 23.94 -11.52
N THR A 11 29.17 24.91 -11.02
CA THR A 11 29.46 25.61 -9.76
C THR A 11 28.73 24.97 -8.58
N LEU A 12 29.29 25.07 -7.37
CA LEU A 12 28.60 24.61 -6.16
C LEU A 12 27.24 25.31 -5.95
N LEU A 13 27.16 26.59 -6.33
CA LEU A 13 25.95 27.39 -6.22
C LEU A 13 24.81 26.81 -7.08
N GLU A 14 25.10 26.33 -8.28
CA GLU A 14 24.10 25.66 -9.13
C GLU A 14 23.60 24.36 -8.49
N MET A 15 24.46 23.58 -7.83
CA MET A 15 24.03 22.33 -7.15
C MET A 15 23.10 22.67 -5.98
N MET A 16 23.40 23.74 -5.23
CA MET A 16 22.59 24.15 -4.09
C MET A 16 21.17 24.54 -4.52
N VAL A 17 21.04 25.31 -5.60
CA VAL A 17 19.72 25.68 -6.14
C VAL A 17 18.96 24.46 -6.64
N VAL A 18 19.63 23.52 -7.31
CA VAL A 18 19.00 22.28 -7.78
C VAL A 18 18.49 21.43 -6.61
N LEU A 19 19.30 21.23 -5.57
CA LEU A 19 18.89 20.46 -4.38
C LEU A 19 17.75 21.15 -3.63
N PHE A 20 17.73 22.48 -3.61
CA PHE A 20 16.63 23.25 -3.02
C PHE A 20 15.31 23.06 -3.77
N VAL A 21 15.33 23.07 -5.10
CA VAL A 21 14.12 22.79 -5.90
C VAL A 21 13.66 21.34 -5.70
N ILE A 22 14.58 20.37 -5.70
CA ILE A 22 14.25 18.96 -5.49
C ILE A 22 13.61 18.74 -4.11
N SER A 23 14.12 19.39 -3.05
CA SER A 23 13.57 19.23 -1.70
C SER A 23 12.13 19.74 -1.60
N ILE A 24 11.81 20.89 -2.22
CA ILE A 24 10.44 21.41 -2.28
C ILE A 24 9.52 20.45 -3.03
N LEU A 25 9.97 19.92 -4.17
CA LEU A 25 9.19 18.93 -4.92
C LEU A 25 8.93 17.69 -4.06
N LEU A 26 9.95 17.13 -3.40
CA LEU A 26 9.78 15.96 -2.53
C LEU A 26 8.75 16.20 -1.43
N LEU A 27 8.72 17.39 -0.80
CA LEU A 27 7.71 17.73 0.21
C LEU A 27 6.28 17.69 -0.33
N LEU A 28 6.06 18.00 -1.61
CA LEU A 28 4.74 17.91 -2.24
C LEU A 28 4.39 16.47 -2.68
N PHE A 29 5.38 15.73 -3.20
CA PHE A 29 5.16 14.39 -3.75
C PHE A 29 5.01 13.31 -2.67
N VAL A 30 5.83 13.34 -1.62
CA VAL A 30 5.82 12.32 -0.53
C VAL A 30 4.45 12.16 0.13
N PRO A 31 3.77 13.22 0.62
CA PRO A 31 2.47 13.05 1.28
C PRO A 31 1.39 12.48 0.34
N ASN A 32 1.44 12.83 -0.96
CA ASN A 32 0.50 12.31 -1.94
C ASN A 32 0.68 10.80 -2.17
N ILE A 33 1.93 10.33 -2.23
CA ILE A 33 2.24 8.89 -2.34
C ILE A 33 1.80 8.14 -1.08
N MET A 34 2.07 8.70 0.12
CA MET A 34 1.64 8.09 1.38
C MET A 34 0.12 7.93 1.42
N LYS A 35 -0.64 8.98 1.09
CA LYS A 35 -2.11 8.92 1.03
C LYS A 35 -2.61 7.89 0.03
N GLN A 36 -1.95 7.75 -1.13
CA GLN A 36 -2.32 6.74 -2.13
C GLN A 36 -2.05 5.32 -1.62
N LYS A 37 -0.92 5.10 -0.94
CA LYS A 37 -0.59 3.81 -0.30
C LYS A 37 -1.62 3.46 0.77
N ASP A 38 -1.98 4.40 1.62
CA ASP A 38 -2.98 4.19 2.68
C ASP A 38 -4.36 3.89 2.08
N SER A 39 -4.77 4.63 1.04
CA SER A 39 -6.03 4.38 0.34
C SER A 39 -6.06 2.99 -0.32
N ALA A 40 -4.95 2.57 -0.93
CA ALA A 40 -4.83 1.24 -1.52
C ALA A 40 -4.90 0.13 -0.47
N LYS A 41 -4.26 0.34 0.70
CA LYS A 41 -4.35 -0.58 1.83
C LYS A 41 -5.79 -0.69 2.34
N ASN A 42 -6.47 0.43 2.57
CA ASN A 42 -7.87 0.41 3.03
C ASN A 42 -8.79 -0.32 2.04
N LYS A 43 -8.59 -0.10 0.73
CA LYS A 43 -9.34 -0.82 -0.31
C LYS A 43 -9.02 -2.31 -0.34
N SER A 44 -7.78 -2.68 -0.07
CA SER A 44 -7.37 -4.08 0.08
C SER A 44 -8.05 -4.73 1.29
N ASP A 45 -8.07 -4.03 2.42
CA ASP A 45 -8.70 -4.51 3.65
C ASP A 45 -10.22 -4.70 3.45
N GLU A 46 -10.90 -3.74 2.81
CA GLU A 46 -12.32 -3.86 2.42
C GLU A 46 -12.56 -5.06 1.49
N SER A 47 -11.65 -5.31 0.55
CA SER A 47 -11.76 -6.45 -0.36
C SER A 47 -11.60 -7.78 0.38
N ILE A 48 -10.70 -7.86 1.36
CA ILE A 48 -10.55 -9.04 2.21
C ILE A 48 -11.81 -9.27 3.04
N VAL A 49 -12.43 -8.22 3.58
CA VAL A 49 -13.71 -8.34 4.29
C VAL A 49 -14.76 -9.01 3.43
N LYS A 50 -14.94 -8.53 2.19
CA LYS A 50 -15.88 -9.13 1.23
C LYS A 50 -15.57 -10.59 0.92
N VAL A 51 -14.29 -10.93 0.74
CA VAL A 51 -13.89 -12.33 0.50
C VAL A 51 -14.29 -13.21 1.68
N VAL A 52 -13.99 -12.81 2.92
CA VAL A 52 -14.35 -13.57 4.12
C VAL A 52 -15.86 -13.71 4.24
N GLU A 53 -16.63 -12.64 3.98
CA GLU A 53 -18.10 -12.69 3.96
C GLU A 53 -18.64 -13.66 2.91
N THR A 54 -18.11 -13.63 1.69
CA THR A 54 -18.46 -14.61 0.65
C THR A 54 -18.12 -16.03 1.08
N GLN A 55 -16.98 -16.27 1.75
CA GLN A 55 -16.64 -17.61 2.25
C GLN A 55 -17.58 -18.06 3.37
N MET A 56 -18.04 -17.15 4.24
CA MET A 56 -19.08 -17.45 5.23
C MET A 56 -20.38 -17.89 4.57
N GLU A 57 -20.80 -17.19 3.51
CA GLU A 57 -22.01 -17.55 2.75
C GLU A 57 -21.86 -18.92 2.07
N VAL A 58 -20.72 -19.20 1.46
CA VAL A 58 -20.46 -20.52 0.84
C VAL A 58 -20.52 -21.63 1.89
N TYR A 59 -19.86 -21.45 3.03
CA TYR A 59 -19.93 -22.41 4.13
C TYR A 59 -21.36 -22.63 4.63
N GLU A 60 -22.14 -21.56 4.78
CA GLU A 60 -23.54 -21.63 5.22
C GLU A 60 -24.41 -22.39 4.22
N LEU A 61 -24.15 -22.24 2.91
CA LEU A 61 -24.82 -23.01 1.86
C LEU A 61 -24.47 -24.50 1.88
N GLU A 62 -23.23 -24.85 2.24
CA GLU A 62 -22.78 -26.25 2.27
C GLU A 62 -23.18 -26.99 3.55
N THR A 63 -23.10 -26.32 4.70
CA THR A 63 -23.30 -26.93 6.02
C THR A 63 -24.67 -26.63 6.64
N GLY A 64 -25.40 -25.66 6.08
CA GLY A 64 -26.69 -25.20 6.60
C GLY A 64 -26.58 -24.34 7.87
N SER A 65 -25.38 -23.97 8.31
CA SER A 65 -25.14 -23.10 9.46
C SER A 65 -24.09 -22.06 9.15
N ARG A 66 -24.29 -20.83 9.62
CA ARG A 66 -23.29 -19.77 9.48
C ARG A 66 -22.04 -20.10 10.33
N PRO A 67 -20.83 -20.05 9.76
CA PRO A 67 -19.62 -20.43 10.47
C PRO A 67 -19.12 -19.33 11.41
N THR A 68 -18.33 -19.74 12.38
CA THR A 68 -17.38 -18.90 13.11
C THR A 68 -16.12 -18.63 12.28
N LEU A 69 -15.35 -17.58 12.64
CA LEU A 69 -14.08 -17.30 11.95
C LEU A 69 -13.06 -18.42 12.18
N GLU A 70 -13.12 -19.08 13.33
CA GLU A 70 -12.28 -20.23 13.68
C GLU A 70 -12.58 -21.44 12.80
N GLU A 71 -13.87 -21.72 12.55
CA GLU A 71 -14.28 -22.81 11.65
C GLU A 71 -13.84 -22.53 10.21
N LEU A 72 -13.98 -21.29 9.72
CA LEU A 72 -13.50 -20.91 8.38
C LEU A 72 -11.99 -21.12 8.20
N VAL A 73 -11.19 -20.88 9.24
CA VAL A 73 -9.74 -21.14 9.21
C VAL A 73 -9.46 -22.64 9.28
N THR A 74 -10.12 -23.34 10.21
CA THR A 74 -9.91 -24.77 10.45
C THR A 74 -10.27 -25.61 9.22
N ASP A 75 -11.34 -25.24 8.54
CA ASP A 75 -11.87 -25.93 7.37
C ASP A 75 -11.23 -25.41 6.05
N GLY A 76 -10.29 -24.46 6.14
CA GLY A 76 -9.45 -24.03 5.04
C GLY A 76 -10.10 -23.04 4.07
N TYR A 77 -11.25 -22.46 4.41
CA TYR A 77 -11.92 -21.43 3.61
C TYR A 77 -11.16 -20.10 3.58
N ILE A 78 -10.48 -19.75 4.68
CA ILE A 78 -9.68 -18.53 4.80
C ILE A 78 -8.34 -18.80 5.49
N THR A 79 -7.37 -17.93 5.27
CA THR A 79 -6.06 -17.97 5.94
C THR A 79 -6.06 -17.17 7.23
N ASP A 80 -5.12 -17.47 8.15
CA ASP A 80 -4.91 -16.70 9.38
C ASP A 80 -4.72 -15.21 9.13
N LYS A 81 -4.04 -14.86 8.04
CA LYS A 81 -3.83 -13.46 7.63
C LYS A 81 -5.14 -12.77 7.27
N GLN A 82 -6.03 -13.45 6.56
CA GLN A 82 -7.34 -12.91 6.19
C GLN A 82 -8.25 -12.76 7.41
N LYS A 83 -8.19 -13.72 8.36
CA LYS A 83 -8.86 -13.59 9.66
C LYS A 83 -8.36 -12.35 10.41
N GLU A 84 -7.05 -12.18 10.55
CA GLU A 84 -6.46 -11.03 11.25
C GLU A 84 -6.85 -9.70 10.59
N THR A 85 -6.82 -9.63 9.26
CA THR A 85 -7.26 -8.42 8.53
C THR A 85 -8.76 -8.16 8.72
N TYR A 86 -9.59 -9.20 8.71
CA TYR A 86 -11.03 -9.08 8.95
C TYR A 86 -11.33 -8.56 10.36
N GLU A 87 -10.65 -9.08 11.39
CA GLU A 87 -10.79 -8.63 12.77
C GLU A 87 -10.34 -7.18 12.96
N LYS A 88 -9.27 -6.76 12.28
CA LYS A 88 -8.76 -5.37 12.32
C LYS A 88 -9.62 -4.38 11.55
N ALA A 89 -10.27 -4.84 10.47
CA ALA A 89 -11.10 -4.00 9.60
C ALA A 89 -12.55 -3.88 10.10
N LYS A 90 -12.98 -4.76 11.01
CA LYS A 90 -14.31 -4.69 11.62
C LYS A 90 -14.43 -3.39 12.45
N PRO A 91 -15.52 -2.62 12.30
CA PRO A 91 -15.77 -1.44 13.12
C PRO A 91 -15.99 -1.78 14.60
#